data_AF-A0AAD8T855-F1
#
_entry.id   AF-A0AAD8T855-F1
#
_cell.length_a   1.000
_cell.length_b   1.000
_cell.length_c   1.000
_cell.angle_alpha   90.00
_cell.angle_beta   90.00
_cell.angle_gamma   90.00
#
_symmetry.space_group_name_H-M   'P 1'
#
loop_
_entity.id
_entity.type
_entity.pdbx_description
1 polymer ?
#
loop_
_entity_poly.entity_id
_entity_poly.type
_entity_poly.pdbx_seq_one_letter_code
_entity_poly.pdbx_strand_id
1 'polypeptide(L)'
;MQKHVTGYLQEAEWSHKSYKPSFKDQVNLTCLTIGAPSVCTSMMVGMGNPIMKHALEWTANVPDVVVAAGKVVRLMNDIAAFERRKCKGDAASSVECYINDHNVTGEVAIERIETLLEHQWRTLNKARFENHALLPAVQRIIGLALSATFFYDNKNDVYTLSTHLRKTVESLFLKPV
;
A
#
# COMPACT_ATOMS: atom_id res chain seq x y z
N MET A 1 -1.11 -13.22 8.98
CA MET A 1 -2.38 -13.63 8.36
C MET A 1 -3.62 -13.30 9.19
N GLN A 2 -3.74 -13.71 10.47
CA GLN A 2 -4.96 -13.44 11.26
C GLN A 2 -5.38 -11.95 11.31
N LYS A 3 -4.45 -11.03 11.61
CA LYS A 3 -4.71 -9.58 11.60
C LYS A 3 -5.23 -9.05 10.25
N HIS A 4 -4.75 -9.62 9.14
CA HIS A 4 -5.16 -9.23 7.80
C HIS A 4 -6.61 -9.66 7.52
N VAL A 5 -6.97 -10.90 7.88
CA VAL A 5 -8.35 -11.41 7.74
C VAL A 5 -9.32 -10.63 8.61
N THR A 6 -8.99 -10.38 9.88
CA THR A 6 -9.85 -9.60 10.79
C THR A 6 -10.03 -8.16 10.31
N GLY A 7 -8.97 -7.52 9.80
CA GLY A 7 -9.08 -6.18 9.25
C GLY A 7 -9.91 -6.12 7.96
N TYR A 8 -9.74 -7.10 7.07
CA TYR A 8 -10.53 -7.17 5.84
C TYR A 8 -12.01 -7.42 6.13
N LEU A 9 -12.32 -8.22 7.16
CA LEU A 9 -13.69 -8.36 7.66
C LEU A 9 -14.24 -7.01 8.17
N GLN A 10 -13.43 -6.24 8.89
CA GLN A 10 -13.85 -4.91 9.37
C GLN A 10 -14.15 -3.95 8.21
N GLU A 11 -13.37 -3.99 7.12
CA GLU A 11 -13.69 -3.22 5.89
C GLU A 11 -14.98 -3.71 5.23
N ALA A 12 -15.20 -5.03 5.17
CA ALA A 12 -16.44 -5.59 4.63
C ALA A 12 -17.65 -5.14 5.47
N GLU A 13 -17.51 -5.07 6.80
CA GLU A 13 -18.55 -4.51 7.66
C GLU A 13 -18.78 -3.02 7.43
N TRP A 14 -17.73 -2.23 7.21
CA TRP A 14 -17.85 -0.82 6.87
C TRP A 14 -18.61 -0.62 5.56
N SER A 15 -18.27 -1.39 4.53
CA SER A 15 -18.99 -1.40 3.25
C SER A 15 -20.46 -1.78 3.44
N HIS A 16 -20.73 -2.92 4.10
CA HIS A 16 -22.09 -3.42 4.30
C HIS A 16 -22.99 -2.44 5.05
N LYS A 17 -22.44 -1.77 6.07
CA LYS A 17 -23.16 -0.77 6.88
C LYS A 17 -23.18 0.63 6.25
N SER A 18 -22.55 0.82 5.09
CA SER A 18 -22.26 2.16 4.52
C SER A 18 -21.61 3.11 5.54
N TYR A 19 -20.82 2.54 6.46
CA TYR A 19 -20.16 3.29 7.51
C TYR A 19 -18.89 3.93 6.95
N LYS A 20 -18.75 5.24 7.19
CA LYS A 20 -17.55 6.00 6.86
C LYS A 20 -16.71 6.16 8.12
N PRO A 21 -15.58 5.43 8.27
CA PRO A 21 -14.65 5.67 9.36
C PRO A 21 -13.99 7.04 9.21
N SER A 22 -13.34 7.52 10.28
CA SER A 22 -12.43 8.66 10.17
C SER A 22 -11.30 8.35 9.19
N PHE A 23 -10.75 9.37 8.53
CA PHE A 23 -9.58 9.24 7.66
C PHE A 23 -8.43 8.51 8.35
N LYS A 24 -8.20 8.84 9.63
CA LYS A 24 -7.14 8.21 10.42
C LYS A 24 -7.39 6.72 10.63
N ASP A 25 -8.60 6.34 11.01
CA ASP A 25 -8.94 4.94 11.28
C ASP A 25 -8.96 4.12 9.98
N GLN A 26 -9.47 4.72 8.90
CA GLN A 26 -9.42 4.16 7.56
C GLN A 26 -7.98 3.82 7.17
N VAL A 27 -7.07 4.79 7.19
CA VAL A 27 -5.69 4.57 6.73
C VAL A 27 -4.95 3.59 7.64
N ASN A 28 -5.16 3.66 8.96
CA ASN A 28 -4.50 2.76 9.91
C ASN A 28 -4.93 1.30 9.72
N LEU A 29 -6.21 1.04 9.44
CA LEU A 29 -6.66 -0.31 9.13
C LEU A 29 -6.21 -0.73 7.73
N THR A 30 -6.50 0.09 6.73
CA THR A 30 -6.40 -0.30 5.33
C THR A 30 -4.96 -0.44 4.83
N CYS A 31 -3.99 0.24 5.45
CA CYS A 31 -2.58 -0.01 5.15
C CYS A 31 -2.09 -1.41 5.58
N LEU A 32 -2.82 -2.10 6.46
CA LEU A 32 -2.53 -3.48 6.86
C LEU A 32 -3.29 -4.49 5.99
N THR A 33 -4.51 -4.15 5.59
CA THR A 33 -5.40 -5.01 4.81
C THR A 33 -5.17 -4.91 3.30
N ILE A 34 -4.42 -3.91 2.82
CA ILE A 34 -3.88 -3.86 1.45
C ILE A 34 -2.90 -5.02 1.15
N GLY A 35 -2.57 -5.83 2.17
CA GLY A 35 -1.75 -7.02 2.03
C GLY A 35 -0.25 -6.79 2.25
N ALA A 36 0.19 -5.55 2.48
CA ALA A 36 1.60 -5.23 2.63
C ALA A 36 2.31 -6.05 3.72
N PRO A 37 1.79 -6.20 4.96
CA PRO A 37 2.42 -7.05 5.97
C PRO A 37 2.55 -8.52 5.52
N SER A 38 1.52 -9.06 4.88
CA SER A 38 1.48 -10.44 4.39
C SER A 38 2.52 -10.65 3.29
N VAL A 39 2.55 -9.77 2.27
CA VAL A 39 3.48 -9.85 1.14
C VAL A 39 4.93 -9.67 1.63
N CYS A 40 5.20 -8.68 2.48
CA CYS A 40 6.51 -8.47 3.09
C CYS A 40 7.00 -9.69 3.85
N THR A 41 6.15 -10.29 4.69
CA THR A 41 6.52 -11.50 5.45
C THR A 41 6.84 -12.66 4.50
N SER A 42 6.03 -12.89 3.47
CA SER A 42 6.27 -13.94 2.48
C SER A 42 7.57 -13.73 1.70
N MET A 43 7.91 -12.48 1.35
CA MET A 43 9.18 -12.15 0.67
C MET A 43 10.41 -12.52 1.51
N MET A 44 10.32 -12.47 2.84
CA MET A 44 11.44 -12.83 3.71
C MET A 44 11.73 -14.33 3.70
N VAL A 45 10.68 -15.18 3.63
CA VAL A 45 10.83 -16.63 3.58
C VAL A 45 11.66 -17.08 2.36
N GLY A 46 11.55 -16.35 1.24
CA GLY A 46 12.30 -16.63 0.01
C GLY A 46 13.74 -16.12 -0.03
N MET A 47 14.27 -15.52 1.05
CA MET A 47 15.60 -14.89 1.03
C MET A 47 16.77 -15.88 1.04
N GLY A 48 16.59 -17.09 1.57
CA GLY A 48 17.58 -18.17 1.50
C GLY A 48 18.96 -17.85 2.11
N ASN A 49 19.07 -16.81 2.93
CA ASN A 49 20.34 -16.30 3.46
C ASN A 49 20.40 -16.35 5.00
N PRO A 50 21.58 -16.18 5.62
CA PRO A 50 21.74 -16.36 7.07
C PRO A 50 20.90 -15.40 7.93
N ILE A 51 20.53 -14.23 7.40
CA ILE A 51 19.72 -13.23 8.12
C ILE A 51 18.21 -13.49 8.00
N MET A 52 17.79 -14.51 7.24
CA MET A 52 16.39 -14.81 6.94
C MET A 52 15.51 -14.93 8.18
N LYS A 53 15.96 -15.65 9.22
CA LYS A 53 15.18 -15.83 10.45
C LYS A 53 14.92 -14.49 11.15
N HIS A 54 15.97 -13.68 11.31
CA HIS A 54 15.87 -12.34 11.92
C HIS A 54 15.00 -11.41 11.08
N ALA A 55 15.16 -11.42 9.76
CA ALA A 55 14.35 -10.62 8.83
C ALA A 55 12.87 -11.02 8.87
N LEU A 56 12.58 -12.32 8.94
CA LEU A 56 11.23 -12.85 9.06
C LEU A 56 10.57 -12.44 10.38
N GLU A 57 11.25 -12.65 11.51
CA GLU A 57 10.75 -12.26 12.84
C GLU A 57 10.54 -10.75 12.93
N TRP A 58 11.49 -9.96 12.44
CA TRP A 58 11.38 -8.50 12.40
C TRP A 58 10.20 -8.05 11.54
N THR A 59 10.04 -8.60 10.32
CA THR A 59 8.94 -8.22 9.41
C THR A 59 7.57 -8.67 9.95
N ALA A 60 7.50 -9.83 10.60
CA ALA A 60 6.27 -10.35 11.20
C ALA A 60 5.73 -9.47 12.34
N ASN A 61 6.61 -8.70 13.00
CA ASN A 61 6.24 -7.68 13.97
C ASN A 61 5.70 -6.38 13.35
N VAL A 62 5.64 -6.29 12.02
CA VAL A 62 5.10 -5.16 11.25
C VAL A 62 5.77 -3.84 11.64
N PRO A 63 7.09 -3.70 11.38
CA PRO A 63 7.84 -2.50 11.71
C PRO A 63 7.33 -1.29 10.90
N ASP A 64 7.66 -0.08 11.33
CA ASP A 64 7.18 1.16 10.72
C ASP A 64 7.43 1.24 9.20
N VAL A 65 8.51 0.64 8.71
CA VAL A 65 8.80 0.56 7.26
C VAL A 65 7.78 -0.29 6.49
N VAL A 66 7.24 -1.35 7.10
CA VAL A 66 6.15 -2.15 6.50
C VAL A 66 4.84 -1.35 6.50
N VAL A 67 4.55 -0.63 7.60
CA VAL A 67 3.38 0.25 7.70
C VAL A 67 3.48 1.37 6.67
N ALA A 68 4.64 2.00 6.53
CA ALA A 68 4.90 3.06 5.55
C ALA A 68 4.72 2.55 4.12
N ALA A 69 5.23 1.36 3.80
CA ALA A 69 5.02 0.74 2.49
C ALA A 69 3.54 0.46 2.23
N GLY A 70 2.81 -0.08 3.22
CA GLY A 70 1.36 -0.29 3.13
C GLY A 70 0.58 1.00 2.92
N LYS A 71 0.96 2.08 3.61
CA LYS A 71 0.37 3.42 3.42
C LYS A 71 0.63 3.95 2.02
N VAL A 72 1.83 3.81 1.48
CA VAL A 72 2.12 4.19 0.08
C VAL A 72 1.20 3.47 -0.88
N VAL A 73 1.14 2.13 -0.81
CA VAL A 73 0.31 1.31 -1.71
C VAL A 73 -1.17 1.69 -1.59
N ARG A 74 -1.69 1.80 -0.35
CA ARG A 74 -3.09 2.15 -0.09
C ARG A 74 -3.45 3.54 -0.61
N LEU A 75 -2.69 4.56 -0.25
CA LEU A 75 -3.01 5.94 -0.63
C LEU A 75 -2.97 6.13 -2.15
N MET A 76 -1.98 5.54 -2.85
CA MET A 76 -1.94 5.60 -4.32
C MET A 76 -3.11 4.83 -4.96
N ASN A 77 -3.45 3.64 -4.44
CA ASN A 77 -4.61 2.89 -4.92
C ASN A 77 -5.92 3.64 -4.71
N ASP A 78 -6.09 4.33 -3.58
CA ASP A 78 -7.31 5.11 -3.28
C ASP A 78 -7.47 6.31 -4.21
N ILE A 79 -6.39 7.05 -4.46
CA ILE A 79 -6.41 8.17 -5.43
C ILE A 79 -6.84 7.67 -6.81
N ALA A 80 -6.23 6.58 -7.28
CA ALA A 80 -6.57 5.98 -8.56
C ALA A 80 -8.03 5.49 -8.64
N ALA A 81 -8.53 4.85 -7.57
CA ALA A 81 -9.90 4.37 -7.51
C ALA A 81 -10.92 5.53 -7.51
N PHE A 82 -10.63 6.60 -6.78
CA PHE A 82 -11.45 7.80 -6.67
C PHE A 82 -11.58 8.52 -8.01
N GLU A 83 -10.45 8.79 -8.70
CA GLU A 83 -10.41 9.46 -10.01
C GLU A 83 -11.19 8.68 -11.08
N ARG A 84 -11.19 7.35 -10.97
CA ARG A 84 -11.98 6.47 -11.86
C ARG A 84 -13.45 6.32 -11.46
N ARG A 85 -13.90 6.99 -10.40
CA ARG A 85 -15.26 6.88 -9.81
C ARG A 85 -15.65 5.44 -9.50
N LYS A 86 -14.69 4.61 -9.08
CA LYS A 86 -14.86 3.16 -8.92
C LYS A 86 -15.27 2.69 -7.52
N CYS A 87 -15.57 3.60 -6.59
CA CYS A 87 -15.89 3.25 -5.19
C CYS A 87 -17.30 2.67 -4.94
N LYS A 88 -18.03 2.23 -5.97
CA LYS A 88 -19.41 1.71 -5.79
C LYS A 88 -19.39 0.31 -5.19
N GLY A 89 -19.83 0.19 -3.94
CA GLY A 89 -20.00 -1.09 -3.24
C GLY A 89 -18.82 -1.50 -2.35
N ASP A 90 -17.78 -0.66 -2.27
CA ASP A 90 -16.63 -0.85 -1.38
C ASP A 90 -16.73 0.06 -0.14
N ALA A 91 -15.88 -0.21 0.85
CA ALA A 91 -15.69 0.70 1.98
C ALA A 91 -15.14 2.04 1.49
N ALA A 92 -15.43 3.12 2.23
CA ALA A 92 -14.96 4.45 1.86
C ALA A 92 -13.42 4.49 1.74
N SER A 93 -12.94 5.02 0.62
CA SER A 93 -11.53 5.24 0.34
C SER A 93 -10.93 6.31 1.29
N SER A 94 -9.60 6.35 1.41
CA SER A 94 -8.93 7.40 2.18
C SER A 94 -9.27 8.81 1.65
N VAL A 95 -9.47 8.97 0.34
CA VAL A 95 -9.91 10.23 -0.27
C VAL A 95 -11.32 10.61 0.22
N GLU A 96 -12.27 9.68 0.16
CA GLU A 96 -13.65 9.91 0.61
C GLU A 96 -13.75 10.18 2.10
N CYS A 97 -12.98 9.45 2.92
CA CYS A 97 -12.90 9.69 4.36
C CYS A 97 -12.27 11.06 4.66
N TYR A 98 -11.25 11.48 3.93
CA TYR A 98 -10.64 12.80 4.11
C TYR A 98 -11.62 13.94 3.79
N ILE A 99 -12.31 13.83 2.65
CA ILE A 99 -13.39 14.75 2.22
C ILE A 99 -14.44 14.85 3.33
N ASN A 100 -14.88 13.71 3.88
CA ASN A 100 -15.91 13.66 4.90
C ASN A 100 -15.46 14.32 6.21
N ASP A 101 -14.24 14.03 6.68
CA ASP A 101 -13.74 14.55 7.95
C ASP A 101 -13.47 16.06 7.93
N HIS A 102 -13.09 16.61 6.77
CA HIS A 102 -12.64 18.01 6.65
C HIS A 102 -13.60 18.90 5.85
N ASN A 103 -14.65 18.32 5.26
CA ASN A 103 -15.62 19.01 4.40
C ASN A 103 -14.95 19.81 3.26
N VAL A 104 -14.05 19.16 2.53
CA VAL A 104 -13.27 19.75 1.42
C VAL A 104 -13.58 19.09 0.07
N THR A 105 -13.09 19.66 -1.03
CA THR A 105 -13.22 19.03 -2.36
C THR A 105 -12.29 17.83 -2.53
N GLY A 106 -12.52 17.03 -3.56
CA GLY A 106 -11.65 15.90 -3.89
C GLY A 106 -10.22 16.33 -4.23
N GLU A 107 -10.06 17.47 -4.92
CA GLU A 107 -8.75 18.02 -5.27
C GLU A 107 -7.94 18.36 -4.02
N VAL A 108 -8.56 19.04 -3.04
CA VAL A 108 -7.92 19.38 -1.76
C VAL A 108 -7.56 18.13 -0.97
N ALA A 109 -8.43 17.11 -0.97
CA ALA A 109 -8.16 15.84 -0.33
C ALA A 109 -6.97 15.11 -0.97
N ILE A 110 -6.91 15.07 -2.30
CA ILE A 110 -5.81 14.44 -3.05
C ILE A 110 -4.48 15.16 -2.77
N GLU A 111 -4.44 16.50 -2.86
CA GLU A 111 -3.22 17.27 -2.56
C GLU A 111 -2.70 16.97 -1.14
N ARG A 112 -3.61 16.87 -0.16
CA ARG A 112 -3.23 16.51 1.20
C ARG A 112 -2.68 15.09 1.29
N ILE A 113 -3.31 14.12 0.61
CA ILE A 113 -2.86 12.73 0.59
C ILE A 113 -1.50 12.60 -0.12
N GLU A 114 -1.25 13.36 -1.17
CA GLU A 114 0.05 13.44 -1.86
C GLU A 114 1.15 13.96 -0.90
N THR A 115 0.85 14.95 -0.07
CA THR A 115 1.77 15.38 1.00
C THR A 115 2.06 14.25 2.00
N LEU A 116 1.05 13.45 2.35
CA LEU A 116 1.24 12.30 3.25
C LEU A 116 2.05 11.17 2.58
N LEU A 117 1.91 10.97 1.28
CA LEU A 117 2.71 10.05 0.48
C LEU A 117 4.19 10.47 0.53
N GLU A 118 4.51 11.74 0.31
CA GLU A 118 5.89 12.25 0.45
C GLU A 118 6.49 11.94 1.82
N HIS A 119 5.70 12.11 2.89
CA HIS A 119 6.15 11.76 4.24
C HIS A 119 6.45 10.25 4.36
N GLN A 120 5.60 9.37 3.81
CA GLN A 120 5.87 7.93 3.84
C GLN A 120 7.13 7.56 3.04
N TRP A 121 7.37 8.21 1.89
CA TRP A 121 8.60 8.02 1.12
C TRP A 121 9.85 8.42 1.92
N ARG A 122 9.78 9.51 2.68
CA ARG A 122 10.87 9.90 3.61
C ARG A 122 11.10 8.84 4.68
N THR A 123 10.04 8.29 5.28
CA THR A 123 10.14 7.17 6.25
C THR A 123 10.82 5.94 5.63
N LEU A 124 10.41 5.54 4.42
CA LEU A 124 11.02 4.42 3.69
C LEU A 124 12.50 4.66 3.39
N ASN A 125 12.86 5.88 2.97
CA ASN A 125 14.25 6.25 2.72
C ASN A 125 15.08 6.20 4.00
N LYS A 126 14.57 6.74 5.10
CA LYS A 126 15.22 6.75 6.41
C LYS A 126 15.46 5.33 6.95
N ALA A 127 14.51 4.41 6.74
CA ALA A 127 14.61 3.03 7.19
C ALA A 127 15.83 2.28 6.63
N ARG A 128 16.33 2.66 5.44
CA ARG A 128 17.57 2.09 4.86
C ARG A 128 18.79 2.33 5.74
N PHE A 129 18.84 3.48 6.41
CA PHE A 129 19.96 3.88 7.24
C PHE A 129 19.82 3.35 8.66
N GLU A 130 18.60 3.31 9.21
CA GLU A 130 18.35 2.85 10.59
C GLU A 130 18.43 1.32 10.74
N ASN A 131 18.17 0.56 9.67
CA ASN A 131 18.10 -0.90 9.72
C ASN A 131 19.24 -1.54 8.91
N HIS A 132 20.48 -1.06 9.08
CA HIS A 132 21.62 -1.46 8.26
C HIS A 132 21.85 -2.99 8.22
N ALA A 133 21.70 -3.68 9.36
CA ALA A 133 21.85 -5.14 9.45
C ALA A 133 20.75 -5.91 8.69
N LEU A 134 19.61 -5.27 8.41
CA LEU A 134 18.46 -5.83 7.71
C LEU A 134 18.24 -5.17 6.35
N LEU A 135 19.26 -4.49 5.81
CA LEU A 135 19.15 -3.75 4.55
C LEU A 135 18.56 -4.58 3.39
N PRO A 136 18.93 -5.86 3.17
CA PRO A 136 18.32 -6.66 2.11
C PRO A 136 16.82 -6.94 2.29
N ALA A 137 16.33 -6.95 3.53
CA ALA A 137 14.90 -7.08 3.85
C ALA A 137 14.18 -5.74 3.63
N VAL A 138 14.78 -4.64 4.12
CA VAL A 138 14.27 -3.27 3.92
C VAL A 138 14.14 -2.96 2.43
N GLN A 139 15.13 -3.31 1.61
CA GLN A 139 15.08 -3.10 0.16
C GLN A 139 13.92 -3.83 -0.51
N ARG A 140 13.59 -5.06 -0.09
CA ARG A 140 12.42 -5.79 -0.60
C ARG A 140 11.10 -5.11 -0.22
N ILE A 141 10.99 -4.61 1.01
CA ILE A 141 9.82 -3.85 1.48
C ILE A 141 9.66 -2.57 0.68
N ILE A 142 10.75 -1.85 0.40
CA ILE A 142 10.72 -0.66 -0.44
C ILE A 142 10.37 -1.02 -1.90
N GLY A 143 10.82 -2.17 -2.38
CA GLY A 143 10.42 -2.70 -3.69
C GLY A 143 8.90 -2.87 -3.83
N LEU A 144 8.21 -3.28 -2.76
CA LEU A 144 6.74 -3.31 -2.74
C LEU A 144 6.14 -1.90 -2.83
N ALA A 145 6.68 -0.92 -2.08
CA ALA A 145 6.19 0.46 -2.19
C ALA A 145 6.41 1.02 -3.60
N LEU A 146 7.56 0.73 -4.22
CA LEU A 146 7.86 1.14 -5.59
C LEU A 146 6.95 0.48 -6.63
N SER A 147 6.46 -0.74 -6.40
CA SER A 147 5.49 -1.33 -7.33
C SER A 147 4.16 -0.57 -7.35
N ALA A 148 3.81 0.15 -6.27
CA ALA A 148 2.64 1.03 -6.26
C ALA A 148 2.75 2.14 -7.31
N THR A 149 3.95 2.70 -7.54
CA THR A 149 4.12 3.71 -8.60
C THR A 149 3.93 3.07 -9.97
N PHE A 150 4.41 1.85 -10.17
CA PHE A 150 4.15 1.12 -11.41
C PHE A 150 2.66 0.88 -11.67
N PHE A 151 1.87 0.59 -10.62
CA PHE A 151 0.45 0.27 -10.76
C PHE A 151 -0.48 1.48 -10.77
N TYR A 152 -0.11 2.54 -10.05
CA TYR A 152 -1.04 3.61 -9.68
C TYR A 152 -0.56 5.02 -10.03
N ASP A 153 0.61 5.15 -10.66
CA ASP A 153 1.08 6.45 -11.14
C ASP A 153 0.12 7.05 -12.18
N ASN A 154 0.16 8.38 -12.31
CA ASN A 154 -0.80 9.17 -13.08
C ASN A 154 -2.26 8.91 -12.67
N LYS A 155 -2.47 8.49 -11.42
CA LYS A 155 -3.78 8.21 -10.82
C LYS A 155 -4.59 7.18 -11.62
N ASN A 156 -3.91 6.22 -12.26
CA ASN A 156 -4.53 5.14 -13.01
C ASN A 156 -4.58 3.85 -12.17
N ASP A 157 -5.39 2.87 -12.58
CA ASP A 157 -5.43 1.55 -11.92
C ASP A 157 -5.06 0.48 -12.95
N VAL A 158 -3.76 0.35 -13.23
CA VAL A 158 -3.28 -0.67 -14.18
C VAL A 158 -3.14 -2.05 -13.53
N TYR A 159 -3.25 -2.13 -12.20
CA TYR A 159 -3.33 -3.40 -11.48
C TYR A 159 -4.63 -4.14 -11.82
N THR A 160 -5.77 -3.47 -11.66
CA THR A 160 -7.08 -4.05 -12.00
C THR A 160 -7.32 -4.04 -13.52
N LEU A 161 -6.82 -3.02 -14.22
CA LEU A 161 -6.96 -2.88 -15.68
C LEU A 161 -5.61 -3.04 -16.37
N SER A 162 -5.17 -4.30 -16.46
CA SER A 162 -3.86 -4.70 -16.95
C SER A 162 -3.62 -4.50 -18.45
N THR A 163 -4.55 -3.88 -19.19
CA THR A 163 -4.39 -3.56 -20.61
C THR A 163 -3.14 -2.74 -20.89
N HIS A 164 -2.77 -1.85 -19.97
CA HIS A 164 -1.55 -1.04 -20.03
C HIS A 164 -0.28 -1.80 -19.64
N LEU A 165 -0.40 -2.93 -18.93
CA LEU A 165 0.74 -3.76 -18.51
C LEU A 165 1.24 -4.70 -19.60
N ARG A 166 0.40 -5.03 -20.59
CA ARG A 166 0.71 -6.03 -21.62
C ARG A 166 2.06 -5.78 -22.30
N LYS A 167 2.32 -4.56 -22.76
CA LYS A 167 3.58 -4.22 -23.44
C LYS A 167 4.80 -4.41 -22.53
N THR A 168 4.66 -4.03 -21.26
CA THR A 168 5.73 -4.18 -20.26
C THR A 168 6.01 -5.65 -19.97
N VAL A 169 4.95 -6.46 -19.78
CA VAL A 169 5.08 -7.91 -19.54
C VAL A 169 5.72 -8.61 -20.75
N GLU A 170 5.26 -8.30 -21.96
CA GLU A 170 5.85 -8.83 -23.19
C GLU A 170 7.33 -8.47 -23.31
N SER A 171 7.71 -7.22 -22.99
CA SER A 171 9.09 -6.77 -23.04
C SER A 171 9.99 -7.43 -21.99
N LEU A 172 9.49 -7.69 -20.78
CA LEU A 172 10.29 -8.22 -19.69
C LEU A 172 10.44 -9.74 -19.73
N PHE A 173 9.42 -10.45 -20.22
CA PHE A 173 9.34 -11.91 -20.08
C PHE A 173 9.29 -12.67 -21.40
N LEU A 174 8.97 -12.02 -22.53
CA LEU A 174 8.82 -12.69 -23.83
C LEU A 174 9.84 -12.25 -24.86
N LYS A 175 10.32 -11.00 -24.79
CA LYS A 175 11.30 -10.45 -25.72
C LYS A 175 12.70 -10.52 -25.10
N PRO A 176 13.65 -11.28 -25.68
CA PRO A 176 15.04 -11.20 -25.26
C PRO A 176 15.62 -9.81 -25.56
N VAL A 177 16.62 -9.42 -24.76
CA VAL A 177 17.38 -8.18 -24.91
C VAL A 177 18.25 -8.21 -26.16
#